data_AF-A0AAU9Y2B4-F1
#
_entry.id   AF-A0AAU9Y2B4-F1
#
_cell.length_a   1.000
_cell.length_b   1.000
_cell.length_c   1.000
_cell.angle_alpha   90.00
_cell.angle_beta   90.00
_cell.angle_gamma   90.00
#
_symmetry.space_group_name_H-M   'P 1'
#
loop_
_entity.id
_entity.type
_entity.pdbx_description
1 polymer ?
#
loop_
_entity_poly.entity_id
_entity_poly.type
_entity_poly.pdbx_seq_one_letter_code
_entity_poly.pdbx_strand_id
1 'polypeptide(L)'
;MQILLTYLESDKNDVLRKLIRSPKAKGIHLKKRGAGFTDLARDPDQFASNAASSYIPGKRHKEGVVSNDDLQTLGKAIGVKWDRLARRLPGITEDDIEEIEDSHRTLSQRGFHMLKLWKTNNGEAADYKTLHDALVHSMVQRKDLAQKYCFE
;
A
#
# COMPACT_ATOMS: atom_id res chain seq x y z
N MET A 1 8.00 37.28 27.06
CA MET A 1 7.81 36.01 27.80
C MET A 1 8.16 34.85 26.86
N GLN A 2 9.45 34.54 26.74
CA GLN A 2 10.00 33.68 25.68
C GLN A 2 10.60 32.36 26.24
N ILE A 3 9.96 31.75 27.26
CA ILE A 3 10.56 30.63 28.01
C ILE A 3 9.70 29.35 27.98
N LEU A 4 8.81 29.19 26.99
CA LEU A 4 7.97 27.98 26.88
C LEU A 4 8.21 27.14 25.61
N LEU A 5 9.23 27.45 24.81
CA LEU A 5 9.53 26.70 23.58
C LEU A 5 10.68 25.69 23.68
N THR A 6 11.22 25.42 24.88
CA THR A 6 12.39 24.51 25.01
C THR A 6 12.09 23.16 25.68
N TYR A 7 10.85 22.91 26.14
CA TYR A 7 10.56 21.72 26.98
C TYR A 7 9.92 20.53 26.24
N LEU A 8 9.65 20.62 24.93
CA LEU A 8 9.02 19.53 24.15
C LEU A 8 9.91 18.96 23.02
N GLU A 9 11.15 19.44 22.89
CA GLU A 9 12.10 18.98 21.86
C GLU A 9 13.08 17.90 22.38
N SER A 10 13.04 17.56 23.67
CA SER A 10 14.04 16.68 24.31
C SER A 10 13.81 15.19 24.05
N ASP A 11 12.57 14.75 23.86
CA ASP A 11 12.23 13.31 23.80
C ASP A 11 12.50 12.65 22.43
N LYS A 12 12.59 13.44 21.36
CA LYS A 12 12.79 12.91 19.99
C LYS A 12 14.23 12.49 19.68
N ASN A 13 15.21 12.94 20.47
CA ASN A 13 16.63 12.75 20.18
C ASN A 13 17.26 11.50 20.84
N ASP A 14 16.62 10.88 21.85
CA ASP A 14 17.14 9.67 22.51
C ASP A 14 16.88 8.39 21.70
N VAL A 15 15.74 8.33 21.00
CA VAL A 15 15.34 7.20 20.15
C VAL A 15 16.24 7.09 18.90
N LEU A 16 16.65 8.23 18.33
CA LEU A 16 17.50 8.25 17.14
C LEU A 16 18.95 7.80 17.40
N ARG A 17 19.43 7.83 18.64
CA ARG A 17 20.79 7.39 19.00
C ARG A 17 20.91 5.88 19.23
N LYS A 18 19.80 5.15 19.36
CA LYS A 18 19.79 3.70 19.62
C LYS A 18 19.74 2.81 18.36
N LEU A 19 19.53 3.37 17.16
CA LEU A 19 19.42 2.58 15.91
C LEU A 19 20.68 2.55 15.01
N ILE A 20 21.75 3.30 15.32
CA ILE A 20 22.92 3.47 14.40
C ILE A 20 24.09 2.50 14.73
N ARG A 21 23.92 1.52 15.61
CA ARG A 21 24.94 0.50 15.87
C ARG A 21 24.48 -0.90 15.46
N SER A 22 24.72 -1.26 14.20
CA SER A 22 24.82 -2.65 13.76
C SER A 22 26.21 -2.95 13.19
N PRO A 23 26.77 -4.16 13.44
CA PRO A 23 28.17 -4.45 13.18
C PRO A 23 28.46 -4.83 11.72
N LYS A 24 29.64 -4.41 11.27
CA LYS A 24 30.28 -4.66 9.98
C LYS A 24 30.53 -6.17 9.75
N ALA A 25 29.86 -6.78 8.79
CA ALA A 25 30.17 -8.13 8.31
C ALA A 25 31.40 -8.11 7.38
N LYS A 26 32.37 -8.97 7.67
CA LYS A 26 33.62 -9.16 6.92
C LYS A 26 33.38 -10.12 5.74
N GLY A 27 34.05 -9.82 4.64
CA GLY A 27 33.89 -10.50 3.36
C GLY A 27 34.42 -11.93 3.31
N ILE A 28 33.93 -12.66 2.31
CA ILE A 28 34.45 -13.95 1.89
C ILE A 28 34.71 -13.88 0.37
N HIS A 29 35.97 -14.09 0.05
CA HIS A 29 36.57 -14.12 -1.27
C HIS A 29 36.35 -15.51 -1.86
N LEU A 30 35.55 -15.64 -2.92
CA LEU A 30 35.52 -16.86 -3.73
C LEU A 30 36.05 -16.61 -5.15
N LYS A 31 37.00 -17.49 -5.48
CA LYS A 31 37.90 -17.49 -6.63
C LYS A 31 37.16 -17.57 -7.96
N LYS A 32 37.58 -16.74 -8.91
CA LYS A 32 37.38 -16.95 -10.34
C LYS A 32 38.15 -18.19 -10.79
N ARG A 33 37.48 -19.12 -11.45
CA ARG A 33 38.06 -20.11 -12.37
C ARG A 33 37.19 -20.10 -13.61
N GLY A 34 37.76 -19.69 -14.74
CA GLY A 34 37.15 -19.83 -16.05
C GLY A 34 37.44 -21.19 -16.66
N ALA A 35 36.53 -21.66 -17.51
CA ALA A 35 36.79 -22.65 -18.57
C ALA A 35 35.66 -22.63 -19.60
N GLY A 36 36.02 -22.56 -20.89
CA GLY A 36 35.30 -23.03 -22.10
C GLY A 36 33.85 -22.58 -22.29
N PHE A 37 33.51 -21.70 -23.25
CA PHE A 37 33.56 -21.94 -24.70
C PHE A 37 32.96 -23.28 -25.12
N THR A 38 31.64 -23.31 -25.36
CA THR A 38 31.06 -23.98 -26.53
C THR A 38 29.80 -23.21 -26.95
N ASP A 39 29.91 -22.52 -28.08
CA ASP A 39 28.77 -22.16 -28.91
C ASP A 39 28.15 -23.46 -29.45
N LEU A 40 26.91 -23.73 -29.07
CA LEU A 40 25.98 -24.51 -29.88
C LEU A 40 24.63 -23.81 -29.82
N ALA A 41 24.35 -23.08 -30.90
CA ALA A 41 23.00 -22.65 -31.23
C ALA A 41 22.06 -23.86 -31.12
N ARG A 42 21.13 -23.80 -30.16
CA ARG A 42 20.00 -24.72 -30.07
C ARG A 42 18.76 -23.87 -29.85
N ASP A 43 17.95 -23.81 -30.90
CA ASP A 43 16.61 -23.23 -31.00
C ASP A 43 15.86 -23.10 -29.66
N PRO A 44 15.39 -21.89 -29.27
CA PRO A 44 14.58 -21.71 -28.07
C PRO A 44 13.12 -22.19 -28.18
N ASP A 45 12.67 -22.70 -29.33
CA ASP A 45 11.23 -22.71 -29.66
C ASP A 45 10.44 -24.00 -29.33
N GLN A 46 10.95 -24.90 -28.48
CA GLN A 46 10.28 -26.19 -28.25
C GLN A 46 10.10 -26.64 -26.78
N PHE A 47 9.98 -25.69 -25.83
CA PHE A 47 9.47 -26.03 -24.49
C PHE A 47 8.60 -24.94 -23.83
N ALA A 48 7.89 -24.12 -24.63
CA ALA A 48 7.05 -23.04 -24.11
C ALA A 48 5.54 -23.31 -24.23
N SER A 49 5.08 -24.56 -24.31
CA SER A 49 3.65 -24.83 -24.59
C SER A 49 2.77 -25.16 -23.37
N ASN A 50 3.29 -25.44 -22.17
CA ASN A 50 2.42 -25.87 -21.04
C ASN A 50 2.58 -25.07 -19.72
N ALA A 51 3.38 -24.00 -19.67
CA ALA A 51 3.54 -23.16 -18.48
C ALA A 51 3.25 -21.65 -18.70
N ALA A 52 2.71 -21.29 -19.87
CA ALA A 52 2.43 -19.90 -20.24
C ALA A 52 0.97 -19.48 -20.02
N SER A 53 0.21 -20.17 -19.16
CA SER A 53 -1.21 -19.85 -18.91
C SER A 53 -1.48 -19.06 -17.63
N SER A 54 -0.47 -18.69 -16.83
CA SER A 54 -0.73 -17.98 -15.56
C SER A 54 0.24 -16.85 -15.18
N TYR A 55 1.30 -16.56 -15.94
CA TYR A 55 2.14 -15.40 -15.69
C TYR A 55 1.64 -14.17 -16.45
N ILE A 56 0.73 -13.41 -15.82
CA ILE A 56 0.41 -12.06 -16.26
C ILE A 56 1.61 -11.16 -15.92
N PRO A 57 2.18 -10.40 -16.87
CA PRO A 57 3.30 -9.51 -16.63
C PRO A 57 2.95 -8.51 -15.52
N GLY A 58 3.94 -8.27 -14.65
CA GLY A 58 3.78 -7.63 -13.35
C GLY A 58 2.96 -6.34 -13.39
N LYS A 59 1.72 -6.44 -12.90
CA LYS A 59 0.90 -5.29 -12.57
C LYS A 59 1.68 -4.37 -11.63
N ARG A 60 1.91 -3.13 -12.05
CA ARG A 60 2.58 -2.13 -11.20
C ARG A 60 1.52 -1.43 -10.38
N HIS A 61 1.87 -1.01 -9.16
CA HIS A 61 0.97 -0.17 -8.39
C HIS A 61 0.84 1.17 -9.11
N LYS A 62 -0.38 1.70 -9.18
CA LYS A 62 -0.57 3.09 -9.57
C LYS A 62 0.21 3.97 -8.59
N GLU A 63 0.90 4.96 -9.12
CA GLU A 63 1.69 5.90 -8.32
C GLU A 63 0.86 7.16 -7.99
N GLY A 64 1.20 7.79 -6.86
CA GLY A 64 0.59 9.06 -6.44
C GLY A 64 -0.70 8.93 -5.63
N VAL A 65 -1.42 10.05 -5.56
CA VAL A 65 -2.64 10.22 -4.76
C VAL A 65 -3.83 9.57 -5.46
N VAL A 66 -4.70 8.92 -4.70
CA VAL A 66 -5.90 8.28 -5.26
C VAL A 66 -6.80 9.30 -5.96
N SER A 67 -7.19 9.00 -7.21
CA SER A 67 -8.07 9.87 -8.00
C SER A 67 -9.49 9.89 -7.43
N ASN A 68 -10.18 11.03 -7.57
CA ASN A 68 -11.57 11.15 -7.10
C ASN A 68 -12.52 10.18 -7.83
N ASP A 69 -12.27 9.88 -9.11
CA ASP A 69 -13.06 8.93 -9.88
C ASP A 69 -12.90 7.49 -9.36
N ASP A 70 -11.67 7.12 -9.01
CA ASP A 70 -11.37 5.83 -8.38
C ASP A 70 -12.01 5.74 -6.99
N LEU A 71 -11.98 6.80 -6.18
CA LEU A 71 -12.69 6.84 -4.89
C LEU A 71 -14.20 6.69 -5.05
N GLN A 72 -14.80 7.34 -6.04
CA GLN A 72 -16.24 7.27 -6.26
C GLN A 72 -16.69 5.87 -6.69
N THR A 73 -15.96 5.25 -7.62
CA THR A 73 -16.27 3.90 -8.09
C THR A 73 -15.96 2.85 -7.03
N LEU A 74 -14.87 2.99 -6.28
CA LEU A 74 -14.53 2.13 -5.16
C LEU A 74 -15.55 2.23 -4.02
N GLY A 75 -15.98 3.44 -3.66
CA GLY A 75 -16.98 3.69 -2.63
C GLY A 75 -18.33 3.03 -2.93
N LYS A 76 -18.71 2.95 -4.21
CA LYS A 76 -19.88 2.17 -4.65
C LYS A 76 -19.65 0.66 -4.54
N ALA A 77 -18.44 0.19 -4.79
CA ALA A 77 -18.12 -1.23 -4.86
C ALA A 77 -17.79 -1.88 -3.50
N ILE A 78 -17.37 -1.10 -2.49
CA ILE A 78 -16.95 -1.61 -1.18
C ILE A 78 -18.12 -2.22 -0.38
N GLY A 79 -19.33 -1.67 -0.54
CA GLY A 79 -20.56 -2.18 0.06
C GLY A 79 -20.51 -2.21 1.58
N VAL A 80 -21.03 -3.29 2.18
CA VAL A 80 -21.13 -3.47 3.66
C VAL A 80 -19.79 -3.46 4.40
N LYS A 81 -18.66 -3.54 3.70
CA LYS A 81 -17.33 -3.59 4.32
C LYS A 81 -16.66 -2.21 4.45
N TRP A 82 -17.40 -1.14 4.16
CA TRP A 82 -16.88 0.22 4.17
C TRP A 82 -16.35 0.64 5.55
N ASP A 83 -17.02 0.24 6.63
CA ASP A 83 -16.64 0.53 8.03
C ASP A 83 -15.35 -0.22 8.42
N ARG A 84 -15.20 -1.47 7.98
CA ARG A 84 -13.97 -2.25 8.20
C ARG A 84 -12.79 -1.66 7.46
N LEU A 85 -13.03 -1.12 6.27
CA LEU A 85 -12.02 -0.39 5.51
C LEU A 85 -11.66 0.91 6.22
N ALA A 86 -12.65 1.67 6.70
CA ALA A 86 -12.47 2.91 7.44
C ALA A 86 -11.52 2.73 8.64
N ARG A 87 -11.75 1.71 9.47
CA ARG A 87 -10.89 1.37 10.63
C ARG A 87 -9.46 0.96 10.28
N ARG A 88 -9.16 0.68 9.00
CA ARG A 88 -7.81 0.33 8.53
C ARG A 88 -7.10 1.51 7.87
N LEU A 89 -7.85 2.51 7.45
CA LEU A 89 -7.28 3.69 6.83
C LEU A 89 -6.81 4.66 7.92
N PRO A 90 -5.61 5.23 7.79
CA PRO A 90 -5.10 6.20 8.75
C PRO A 90 -5.94 7.48 8.72
N GLY A 91 -6.10 8.14 9.86
CA GLY A 91 -6.80 9.42 9.93
C GLY A 91 -8.32 9.33 9.83
N ILE A 92 -8.92 8.15 9.97
CA ILE A 92 -10.35 7.99 10.26
C ILE A 92 -10.49 7.50 11.71
N THR A 93 -11.31 8.19 12.50
CA THR A 93 -11.66 7.81 13.88
C THR A 93 -12.96 7.01 13.93
N GLU A 94 -13.29 6.41 15.08
CA GLU A 94 -14.57 5.70 15.23
C GLU A 94 -15.75 6.70 15.21
N ASP A 95 -15.58 7.90 15.78
CA ASP A 95 -16.58 8.98 15.74
C ASP A 95 -16.92 9.38 14.28
N ASP A 96 -15.91 9.47 13.41
CA ASP A 96 -16.12 9.74 11.98
C ASP A 96 -16.94 8.63 11.30
N ILE A 97 -16.75 7.37 11.72
CA ILE A 97 -17.48 6.23 11.16
C ILE A 97 -18.95 6.31 11.57
N GLU A 98 -19.22 6.58 12.85
CA GLU A 98 -20.59 6.77 13.38
C GLU A 98 -21.28 7.96 12.69
N GLU A 99 -20.60 9.09 12.53
CA GLU A 99 -21.14 10.27 11.84
C GLU A 99 -21.50 9.96 10.39
N ILE A 100 -20.66 9.22 9.67
CA ILE A 100 -20.91 8.80 8.28
C ILE A 100 -22.08 7.81 8.20
N GLU A 101 -22.17 6.89 9.16
CA GLU A 101 -23.26 5.94 9.26
C GLU A 101 -24.61 6.65 9.44
N ASP A 102 -24.67 7.65 10.32
CA ASP A 102 -25.88 8.42 10.60
C ASP A 102 -26.23 9.41 9.46
N SER A 103 -25.22 10.02 8.85
CA SER A 103 -25.40 11.06 7.82
C SER A 103 -25.82 10.52 6.45
N HIS A 104 -25.52 9.24 6.17
CA HIS A 104 -25.70 8.67 4.83
C HIS A 104 -26.49 7.37 4.85
N ARG A 105 -27.60 7.34 4.10
CA ARG A 105 -28.53 6.20 4.10
C ARG A 105 -28.03 4.99 3.30
N THR A 106 -27.26 5.21 2.24
CA THR A 106 -26.83 4.13 1.34
C THR A 106 -25.38 3.75 1.58
N LEU A 107 -25.06 2.46 1.48
CA LEU A 107 -23.70 1.94 1.61
C LEU A 107 -22.74 2.59 0.61
N SER A 108 -23.22 2.87 -0.60
CA SER A 108 -22.44 3.55 -1.65
C SER A 108 -22.07 4.98 -1.26
N GLN A 109 -22.98 5.72 -0.61
CA GLN A 109 -22.69 7.04 -0.08
C GLN A 109 -21.70 6.94 1.07
N ARG A 110 -21.94 6.06 2.05
CA ARG A 110 -21.03 5.86 3.20
C ARG A 110 -19.61 5.53 2.75
N GLY A 111 -19.46 4.59 1.82
CA GLY A 111 -18.16 4.21 1.26
C GLY A 111 -17.46 5.36 0.54
N PHE A 112 -18.18 6.14 -0.26
CA PHE A 112 -17.60 7.31 -0.95
C PHE A 112 -17.20 8.42 0.02
N HIS A 113 -18.06 8.77 0.98
CA HIS A 113 -17.80 9.84 1.94
C HIS A 113 -16.67 9.48 2.90
N MET A 114 -16.58 8.23 3.34
CA MET A 114 -15.44 7.72 4.12
C MET A 114 -14.12 7.83 3.34
N LEU A 115 -14.10 7.41 2.07
CA LEU A 115 -12.91 7.49 1.22
C LEU A 115 -12.50 8.94 0.94
N LYS A 116 -13.49 9.84 0.80
CA LYS A 116 -13.26 11.28 0.65
C LYS A 116 -12.68 11.88 1.93
N LEU A 117 -13.22 11.53 3.10
CA LEU A 117 -12.72 11.98 4.40
C LEU A 117 -11.27 11.52 4.61
N TRP A 118 -10.99 10.24 4.36
CA TRP A 118 -9.62 9.71 4.40
C TRP A 118 -8.66 10.52 3.53
N LYS A 119 -9.04 10.80 2.28
CA LYS A 119 -8.22 11.61 1.36
C LYS A 119 -8.04 13.04 1.87
N THR A 120 -9.08 13.65 2.41
CA THR A 120 -9.00 15.00 2.99
C THR A 120 -8.08 15.06 4.20
N ASN A 121 -8.13 14.06 5.09
CA ASN A 121 -7.35 14.03 6.32
C ASN A 121 -5.86 13.73 6.07
N ASN A 122 -5.52 13.00 4.99
CA ASN A 122 -4.15 12.60 4.69
C ASN A 122 -3.51 13.37 3.52
N GLY A 123 -4.29 14.06 2.69
CA GLY A 123 -3.80 14.85 1.56
C GLY A 123 -2.96 14.02 0.59
N GLU A 124 -1.67 14.35 0.48
CA GLU A 124 -0.70 13.66 -0.38
C GLU A 124 -0.35 12.25 0.13
N ALA A 125 -0.54 11.97 1.41
CA ALA A 125 -0.33 10.64 1.98
C ALA A 125 -1.48 9.65 1.69
N ALA A 126 -2.56 10.10 1.03
CA ALA A 126 -3.64 9.23 0.58
C ALA A 126 -3.27 8.51 -0.73
N ASP A 127 -2.27 7.64 -0.65
CA ASP A 127 -1.69 6.94 -1.80
C ASP A 127 -2.34 5.58 -2.08
N TYR A 128 -2.14 5.07 -3.30
CA TYR A 128 -2.69 3.76 -3.71
C TYR A 128 -2.12 2.58 -2.92
N LYS A 129 -0.92 2.70 -2.33
CA LYS A 129 -0.32 1.65 -1.50
C LYS A 129 -1.03 1.51 -0.17
N THR A 130 -1.27 2.61 0.55
CA THR A 130 -2.05 2.59 1.79
C THR A 130 -3.45 2.04 1.55
N LEU A 131 -4.08 2.44 0.45
CA LEU A 131 -5.38 1.92 0.04
C LEU A 131 -5.34 0.42 -0.26
N HIS A 132 -4.33 -0.04 -0.99
CA HIS A 132 -4.13 -1.46 -1.32
C HIS A 132 -4.04 -2.29 -0.04
N ASP A 133 -3.15 -1.90 0.88
CA ASP A 133 -2.87 -2.65 2.11
C ASP A 133 -4.12 -2.74 3.00
N ALA A 134 -4.89 -1.67 3.09
CA ALA A 134 -6.16 -1.65 3.81
C ALA A 134 -7.21 -2.57 3.15
N LEU A 135 -7.31 -2.61 1.82
CA LEU A 135 -8.26 -3.45 1.08
C LEU A 135 -7.94 -4.95 1.17
N VAL A 136 -6.65 -5.33 1.12
CA VAL A 136 -6.23 -6.73 1.20
C VAL A 136 -6.20 -7.28 2.62
N HIS A 137 -6.30 -6.40 3.62
CA HIS A 137 -6.29 -6.76 5.04
C HIS A 137 -7.32 -7.85 5.37
N SER A 138 -6.99 -8.73 6.32
CA SER A 138 -7.80 -9.91 6.68
C SER A 138 -9.22 -9.59 7.18
N MET A 139 -9.47 -8.35 7.62
CA MET A 139 -10.81 -7.90 8.04
C MET A 139 -11.67 -7.40 6.88
N VAL A 140 -11.04 -6.83 5.85
CA VAL A 140 -11.71 -6.26 4.67
C VAL A 140 -11.83 -7.33 3.58
N GLN A 141 -10.75 -8.05 3.28
CA GLN A 141 -10.70 -9.14 2.30
C GLN A 141 -11.31 -8.73 0.95
N ARG A 142 -10.89 -7.57 0.42
CA ARG A 142 -11.31 -7.06 -0.90
C ARG A 142 -10.13 -6.96 -1.85
N LYS A 143 -9.42 -8.08 -1.99
CA LYS A 143 -8.32 -8.25 -2.95
C LYS A 143 -8.77 -8.02 -4.40
N ASP A 144 -10.04 -8.34 -4.69
CA ASP A 144 -10.72 -8.04 -5.96
C ASP A 144 -10.67 -6.54 -6.29
N LEU A 145 -10.99 -5.69 -5.30
CA LEU A 145 -10.97 -4.24 -5.46
C LEU A 145 -9.53 -3.72 -5.53
N ALA A 146 -8.65 -4.22 -4.66
CA ALA A 146 -7.25 -3.82 -4.68
C ALA A 146 -6.63 -4.08 -6.07
N GLN A 147 -6.86 -5.25 -6.65
CA GLN A 147 -6.35 -5.62 -7.97
C GLN A 147 -6.91 -4.77 -9.12
N LYS A 148 -8.13 -4.25 -8.96
CA LYS A 148 -8.81 -3.41 -9.95
C LYS A 148 -8.41 -1.95 -9.86
N TYR A 149 -8.25 -1.42 -8.66
CA TYR A 149 -8.10 0.02 -8.43
C TYR A 149 -6.66 0.45 -8.14
N CYS A 150 -5.86 -0.40 -7.50
CA CYS A 150 -4.50 -0.03 -7.06
C CYS A 150 -3.40 -0.38 -8.07
N PHE A 151 -3.74 -1.04 -9.18
CA PHE A 151 -2.77 -1.46 -10.19
C PHE A 151 -3.11 -0.94 -11.59
N GLU A 152 -2.08 -0.80 -12.42
CA GLU A 152 -2.13 -0.51 -13.86
C GLU A 152 -1.35 -1.54 -14.69
#